data_AF-A0A764ZCA7-F1
#
_entry.id   AF-A0A764ZCA7-F1
#
_cell.length_a   1.000
_cell.length_b   1.000
_cell.length_c   1.000
_cell.angle_alpha   90.00
_cell.angle_beta   90.00
_cell.angle_gamma   90.00
#
_symmetry.space_group_name_H-M   'P 1'
#
loop_
_entity.id
_entity.type
_entity.pdbx_description
1 polymer ?
#
loop_
_entity_poly.entity_id
_entity_poly.type
_entity_poly.pdbx_seq_one_letter_code
_entity_poly.pdbx_strand_id
1 'polypeptide(L)' 'VPDTVVLANTGVCLENVEEQLCIADGCVTATTFKKDGVFANFVDQARVAKFMEKVRHIRQ' A
#
# COMPACT_ATOMS: atom_id res chain seq x y z
N VAL A 1 -21.55 -0.72 5.32
CA VAL A 1 -21.51 0.31 4.25
C VAL A 1 -21.34 -0.37 2.89
N PRO A 2 -22.32 -1.17 2.46
CA PRO A 2 -22.15 -2.06 1.30
C PRO A 2 -21.89 -1.32 -0.03
N ASP A 3 -22.32 -0.06 -0.16
CA ASP A 3 -22.22 0.72 -1.40
C ASP A 3 -21.13 1.82 -1.35
N THR A 4 -20.24 1.79 -0.35
CA THR A 4 -19.20 2.82 -0.18
C THR A 4 -17.83 2.20 -0.28
N VAL A 5 -17.01 2.70 -1.20
CA VAL A 5 -15.60 2.31 -1.34
C VAL A 5 -14.82 2.72 -0.09
N VAL A 6 -14.15 1.76 0.54
CA VAL A 6 -13.31 1.94 1.71
C VAL A 6 -11.85 1.89 1.31
N LEU A 7 -11.10 2.96 1.61
CA LEU A 7 -9.67 3.04 1.35
C LEU A 7 -8.89 3.10 2.67
N ALA A 8 -8.00 2.15 2.89
CA ALA A 8 -7.03 2.18 3.98
C ALA A 8 -5.98 3.27 3.71
N ASN A 9 -5.77 4.18 4.66
CA ASN A 9 -4.90 5.34 4.47
C ASN A 9 -3.57 5.16 5.25
N THR A 10 -3.50 5.64 6.49
CA THR A 10 -2.21 5.80 7.18
C THR A 10 -1.67 4.46 7.61
N GLY A 11 -0.40 4.20 7.29
CA GLY A 11 0.34 3.05 7.82
C GLY A 11 0.34 1.80 6.95
N VAL A 12 -0.22 1.85 5.74
CA VAL A 12 -0.15 0.70 4.82
C VAL A 12 1.27 0.52 4.28
N CYS A 13 1.85 -0.65 4.53
CA CYS A 13 3.20 -1.05 4.18
C CYS A 13 3.25 -2.49 3.64
N LEU A 14 4.43 -2.96 3.25
CA LEU A 14 4.59 -4.28 2.63
C LEU A 14 4.16 -5.41 3.58
N GLU A 15 4.36 -5.21 4.88
CA GLU A 15 4.09 -6.18 5.93
C GLU A 15 2.58 -6.37 6.14
N ASN A 16 1.78 -5.31 6.06
CA ASN A 16 0.35 -5.34 6.40
C ASN A 16 -0.62 -5.16 5.21
N VAL A 17 -0.13 -4.90 3.99
CA VAL A 17 -1.01 -4.63 2.83
C VAL A 17 -2.04 -5.74 2.56
N GLU A 18 -1.71 -6.99 2.85
CA GLU A 18 -2.62 -8.12 2.70
C GLU A 18 -3.79 -8.08 3.68
N GLU A 19 -3.48 -7.89 4.97
CA GLU A 19 -4.49 -7.74 6.01
C GLU A 19 -5.39 -6.52 5.74
N GLN A 20 -4.79 -5.40 5.32
CA GLN A 20 -5.55 -4.17 5.03
C GLN A 20 -6.49 -4.35 3.83
N LEU A 21 -6.03 -5.00 2.76
CA LEU A 21 -6.83 -5.24 1.56
C LEU A 21 -7.83 -6.41 1.68
N CYS A 22 -7.74 -7.21 2.74
CA CYS A 22 -8.77 -8.19 3.10
C CYS A 22 -10.07 -7.50 3.56
N ILE A 23 -9.96 -6.27 4.08
CA ILE A 23 -11.08 -5.51 4.65
C ILE A 23 -11.44 -4.30 3.78
N ALA A 24 -10.44 -3.62 3.22
CA ALA A 24 -10.62 -2.41 2.43
C ALA A 24 -10.53 -2.67 0.92
N ASP A 25 -11.30 -1.92 0.13
CA ASP A 25 -11.31 -1.97 -1.33
C ASP A 25 -10.02 -1.45 -1.96
N GLY A 26 -9.21 -0.69 -1.20
CA GLY A 26 -7.95 -0.14 -1.67
C GLY A 26 -7.16 0.53 -0.56
N CYS A 27 -6.04 1.15 -0.94
CA CYS A 27 -5.23 1.91 -0.01
C CYS A 27 -4.54 3.12 -0.64
N VAL A 28 -4.23 4.12 0.19
CA VAL A 28 -3.41 5.29 -0.15
C VAL A 28 -2.13 5.23 0.67
N THR A 29 -0.98 5.20 -0.01
CA THR A 29 0.32 4.95 0.64
C THR A 29 1.32 6.04 0.30
N ALA A 30 2.08 6.50 1.31
CA ALA A 30 3.11 7.53 1.15
C ALA A 30 4.52 7.01 1.49
N THR A 31 4.92 7.04 2.76
CA THR A 31 6.29 6.77 3.22
C THR A 31 6.82 5.40 2.81
N THR A 32 5.97 4.37 2.70
CA THR A 32 6.34 3.04 2.19
C THR A 32 7.05 3.11 0.84
N PHE A 33 6.64 4.02 -0.05
CA PHE A 33 7.23 4.21 -1.38
C PHE A 33 8.45 5.13 -1.40
N LYS A 34 8.74 5.85 -0.31
CA LYS A 34 9.85 6.80 -0.25
C LYS A 34 11.15 6.09 0.12
N LYS A 35 12.28 6.55 -0.42
CA LYS A 35 13.60 6.05 -0.03
C LYS A 35 13.76 6.15 1.50
N ASP A 36 14.19 5.05 2.11
CA ASP A 36 14.36 4.88 3.55
C ASP A 36 13.10 5.14 4.41
N GLY A 37 11.91 5.20 3.79
CA GLY A 37 10.66 5.50 4.52
C GLY A 37 10.50 6.98 4.90
N VAL A 38 11.40 7.86 4.47
CA VAL A 38 11.41 9.28 4.87
C VAL A 38 10.56 10.10 3.91
N PHE A 39 9.58 10.82 4.45
CA PHE A 39 8.62 11.59 3.64
C PHE A 39 9.26 12.61 2.69
N ALA A 40 10.34 13.25 3.11
CA ALA A 40 11.04 14.26 2.30
C ALA A 40 11.86 13.67 1.14
N ASN A 41 12.17 12.36 1.16
CA ASN A 41 13.01 11.72 0.14
C ASN A 41 12.24 11.49 -1.17
N PHE A 42 12.95 11.18 -2.26
CA PHE A 42 12.29 10.75 -3.50
C PHE A 42 11.61 9.38 -3.35
N VAL A 43 10.66 9.12 -4.25
CA VAL A 43 10.08 7.79 -4.39
C VAL A 43 11.17 6.84 -4.89
N ASP A 44 11.22 5.65 -4.29
CA ASP A 44 12.11 4.57 -4.68
C ASP A 44 11.33 3.54 -5.50
N GLN A 45 11.68 3.44 -6.78
CA GLN A 45 11.00 2.54 -7.72
C GLN A 45 11.06 1.07 -7.29
N ALA A 46 12.14 0.61 -6.67
CA ALA A 46 12.27 -0.77 -6.24
C ALA A 46 11.27 -1.09 -5.11
N ARG A 47 11.04 -0.14 -4.20
CA ARG A 47 10.05 -0.26 -3.13
C ARG A 47 8.63 -0.31 -3.69
N VAL A 48 8.32 0.53 -4.67
CA VAL A 48 7.03 0.51 -5.38
C VAL A 48 6.82 -0.83 -6.10
N ALA A 49 7.82 -1.30 -6.84
CA ALA A 49 7.73 -2.54 -7.60
C ALA A 49 7.44 -3.75 -6.68
N LYS A 50 8.17 -3.86 -5.57
CA LYS A 50 7.98 -4.92 -4.56
C LYS A 50 6.60 -4.87 -3.92
N PHE A 51 6.10 -3.68 -3.59
CA PHE A 51 4.75 -3.52 -3.04
C PHE A 51 3.68 -3.93 -4.06
N MET A 52 3.78 -3.46 -5.30
CA MET A 52 2.81 -3.78 -6.35
C MET A 52 2.86 -5.25 -6.76
N GLU A 53 4.01 -5.91 -6.65
CA GLU A 53 4.12 -7.36 -6.81
C GLU A 53 3.30 -8.10 -5.75
N LYS A 54 3.48 -7.77 -4.47
CA LYS A 54 2.64 -8.34 -3.39
C LYS A 54 1.15 -8.07 -3.62
N VAL A 55 0.77 -6.85 -3.99
CA VAL A 55 -0.63 -6.50 -4.29
C VAL A 55 -1.20 -7.31 -5.46
N ARG A 56 -0.42 -7.56 -6.52
CA ARG A 56 -0.85 -8.41 -7.64
C ARG A 56 -1.13 -9.83 -7.19
N HIS A 57 -0.30 -10.41 -6.32
CA HIS A 57 -0.54 -11.75 -5.78
C HIS A 57 -1.80 -11.85 -4.91
N ILE A 58 -2.15 -10.79 -4.18
CA ILE A 58 -3.36 -10.74 -3.34
C ILE A 58 -4.65 -10.63 -4.19
N ARG A 59 -4.56 -10.05 -5.39
CA ARG A 59 -5.72 -9.68 -6.22
C ARG A 59 -5.94 -10.54 -7.47
N GLN A 60 -5.08 -11.53 -7.73
CA GLN A 60 -5.32 -12.57 -8.74
C GLN A 60 -6.33 -13.59 -8.20
#